data_AF-T1AJJ5-F1
#
_entry.id   AF-T1AJJ5-F1
#
_cell.length_a   1.000
_cell.length_b   1.000
_cell.length_c   1.000
_cell.angle_alpha   90.00
_cell.angle_beta   90.00
_cell.angle_gamma   90.00
#
_symmetry.space_group_name_H-M   'P 1'
#
loop_
_entity.id
_entity.type
_entity.pdbx_description
1 polymer ?
#
loop_
_entity_poly.entity_id
_entity_poly.type
_entity_poly.pdbx_seq_one_letter_code
_entity_poly.pdbx_strand_id
1 'polypeptide(L)' 'YNPPMQIGPYRIDPPLILAPMAGVTDKPFRLLCKRMGAGLAVSEMTHSDPRLWTSAKSLQRMDHAGEPAP' A
#
# COMPACT_ATOMS: atom_id res chain seq x y z
N TYR A 1 -12.48 -3.07 22.14
CA TYR A 1 -11.82 -2.29 21.09
C TYR A 1 -10.44 -2.87 20.84
N ASN A 2 -10.07 -3.11 19.58
CA ASN A 2 -8.72 -3.59 19.25
C ASN A 2 -7.77 -2.38 19.34
N PRO A 3 -6.66 -2.45 20.09
CA PRO A 3 -5.74 -1.32 20.19
C PRO A 3 -5.10 -1.02 18.83
N PRO A 4 -4.75 0.24 18.56
CA PRO A 4 -3.99 0.63 17.35
C PRO A 4 -2.66 -0.13 17.29
N MET A 5 -2.21 -0.43 16.08
CA MET A 5 -0.91 -1.08 15.86
C MET A 5 0.18 -0.03 15.63
N GLN A 6 1.36 -0.24 16.21
CA GLN A 6 2.53 0.64 16.02
C GLN A 6 3.64 -0.13 15.30
N ILE A 7 4.12 0.39 14.17
CA ILE A 7 5.27 -0.14 13.43
C ILE A 7 6.27 0.99 13.22
N GLY A 8 7.37 0.99 13.98
CA GLY A 8 8.33 2.09 13.97
C GLY A 8 7.62 3.43 14.26
N PRO A 9 7.77 4.47 13.42
CA PRO A 9 7.09 5.75 13.60
C PRO A 9 5.62 5.74 13.16
N TYR A 10 5.13 4.67 12.55
CA TYR A 10 3.79 4.63 11.95
C TYR A 10 2.76 4.02 12.88
N ARG A 11 1.70 4.80 13.15
CA ARG A 11 0.50 4.34 13.84
C ARG A 11 -0.54 3.89 12.81
N ILE A 12 -0.99 2.65 12.93
CA ILE A 12 -1.97 2.01 12.04
C ILE A 12 -3.26 1.81 12.82
N ASP A 13 -4.32 2.52 12.42
CA ASP A 13 -5.60 2.55 13.11
C ASP A 13 -6.74 2.63 12.06
N PRO A 14 -7.62 1.61 11.96
CA PRO A 14 -7.62 0.36 12.73
C PRO A 14 -6.41 -0.52 12.38
N PRO A 15 -6.05 -1.52 13.21
CA PRO A 15 -4.93 -2.46 12.95
C PRO A 15 -5.28 -3.48 11.85
N LEU A 16 -5.69 -2.98 10.69
CA LEU A 16 -6.08 -3.73 9.50
C LEU A 16 -5.24 -3.22 8.32
N ILE A 17 -4.53 -4.15 7.70
CA ILE A 17 -3.57 -3.86 6.64
C ILE A 17 -3.96 -4.64 5.39
N LEU A 18 -3.98 -3.98 4.23
CA LEU A 18 -4.04 -4.66 2.95
C LEU A 18 -2.63 -5.13 2.56
N ALA A 19 -2.46 -6.45 2.44
CA ALA A 19 -1.19 -7.08 2.10
C ALA A 19 -0.79 -6.85 0.63
N PRO A 20 0.52 -6.72 0.33
CA PRO A 20 1.00 -6.55 -1.05
C PRO A 20 0.76 -7.81 -1.88
N MET A 21 0.01 -7.66 -2.97
CA MET A 21 -0.34 -8.76 -3.89
C MET A 21 -0.26 -8.28 -5.34
N ALA A 22 0.60 -8.92 -6.14
CA ALA A 22 0.76 -8.60 -7.56
C ALA A 22 -0.54 -8.87 -8.34
N GLY A 23 -0.96 -7.91 -9.16
CA GLY A 23 -2.20 -7.95 -9.94
C GLY A 23 -3.47 -7.68 -9.13
N VAL A 24 -3.37 -7.40 -7.83
CA VAL A 24 -4.53 -7.20 -6.95
C VAL A 24 -4.48 -5.84 -6.24
N THR A 25 -3.33 -5.51 -5.64
CA THR A 25 -3.16 -4.27 -4.85
C THR A 25 -2.76 -3.05 -5.69
N ASP A 26 -3.50 -2.82 -6.77
CA ASP A 26 -3.33 -1.64 -7.61
C ASP A 26 -3.83 -0.36 -6.90
N LYS A 27 -3.58 0.81 -7.51
CA LYS A 27 -3.96 2.10 -6.92
C LYS A 27 -5.46 2.26 -6.68
N PRO A 28 -6.36 1.96 -7.64
CA PRO A 28 -7.80 1.99 -7.40
C PRO A 28 -8.25 1.12 -6.21
N PHE A 29 -7.73 -0.10 -6.09
CA PHE A 29 -8.09 -1.01 -5.01
C PHE A 29 -7.61 -0.50 -3.65
N ARG A 30 -6.38 0.03 -3.57
CA ARG A 30 -5.85 0.62 -2.32
C ARG A 30 -6.64 1.82 -1.86
N LEU A 31 -7.01 2.71 -2.78
CA LEU A 31 -7.88 3.85 -2.50
C LEU A 31 -9.27 3.39 -2.00
N LEU A 32 -9.82 2.32 -2.58
CA LEU A 32 -11.07 1.73 -2.09
C LEU A 32 -10.91 1.19 -0.67
N CYS A 33 -9.88 0.39 -0.39
CA CYS A 33 -9.63 -0.16 0.94
C CYS A 33 -9.43 0.95 1.99
N LYS A 34 -8.70 2.02 1.66
CA LYS A 34 -8.57 3.21 2.51
C LYS A 34 -9.92 3.87 2.79
N ARG A 35 -10.77 4.07 1.77
CA ARG A 35 -12.14 4.60 1.95
C ARG A 35 -13.02 3.69 2.80
N MET A 36 -12.77 2.38 2.78
CA MET A 36 -13.49 1.40 3.59
C MET A 36 -12.92 1.25 5.01
N GLY A 37 -11.89 2.02 5.38
CA GLY A 37 -11.36 2.05 6.74
C GLY A 37 -10.15 1.14 6.99
N ALA A 38 -9.43 0.68 5.95
CA ALA A 38 -8.14 0.05 6.17
C ALA A 38 -7.15 1.05 6.79
N GLY A 39 -6.47 0.66 7.86
CA GLY A 39 -5.47 1.51 8.52
C GLY A 39 -4.23 1.73 7.64
N LEU A 40 -3.82 0.70 6.89
CA LEU A 40 -2.71 0.75 5.93
C LEU A 40 -3.06 0.00 4.65
N ALA A 41 -2.65 0.53 3.50
CA ALA A 41 -2.83 -0.11 2.20
C ALA A 41 -1.53 -0.10 1.41
N VAL A 42 -0.96 -1.28 1.18
CA VAL A 42 0.35 -1.45 0.51
C VAL A 42 0.14 -1.70 -0.99
N SER A 43 1.02 -1.16 -1.83
CA SER A 43 1.06 -1.41 -3.28
C SER A 43 1.31 -2.87 -3.63
N GLU A 44 1.15 -3.18 -4.91
CA GLU A 44 1.64 -4.42 -5.48
C GLU A 44 3.13 -4.68 -5.17
N MET A 45 3.49 -5.96 -5.18
CA MET A 45 4.87 -6.41 -5.07
C MET A 45 5.74 -5.81 -6.19
N THR A 46 6.77 -5.06 -5.83
CA THR A 46 7.76 -4.48 -6.76
C THR A 46 9.04 -5.32 -6.81
N HIS A 47 9.80 -5.17 -7.90
CA HIS A 47 11.05 -5.92 -8.08
C HIS A 47 12.19 -5.25 -7.29
N SER A 48 13.03 -6.04 -6.62
CA SER A 48 14.16 -5.52 -5.83
C SER A 48 15.33 -5.01 -6.70
N ASP A 49 15.52 -5.59 -7.89
CA ASP A 49 16.51 -5.13 -8.88
C ASP A 49 16.17 -3.73 -9.44
N PRO A 50 16.99 -2.70 -9.17
CA PRO A 50 16.76 -1.33 -9.64
C PRO A 50 16.73 -1.18 -11.15
N ARG A 51 17.39 -2.09 -11.88
CA ARG A 51 17.41 -2.07 -13.36
C ARG A 51 16.00 -2.23 -13.96
N LEU A 52 15.06 -2.79 -13.19
CA LEU A 52 13.69 -3.02 -13.62
C LEU A 52 12.70 -1.94 -13.15
N TRP A 53 13.15 -0.94 -12.39
CA TRP A 53 12.28 0.09 -11.81
C TRP A 53 11.68 1.04 -12.83
N THR A 54 12.37 1.27 -13.96
CA THR A 54 11.90 2.16 -15.03
C THR A 54 10.93 1.50 -16.01
N SER A 55 10.68 0.19 -15.86
CA SER A 55 9.66 -0.48 -16.67
C SER A 55 8.26 0.06 -16.36
N ALA A 56 7.39 0.11 -17.36
CA ALA A 56 6.01 0.58 -17.19
C ALA A 56 5.28 -0.13 -16.04
N LYS A 57 5.49 -1.45 -15.91
CA LYS A 57 4.93 -2.26 -14.82
C LYS A 57 5.40 -1.79 -13.45
N SER A 58 6.70 -1.55 -13.28
CA SER A 58 7.24 -1.08 -12.00
C SER A 58 6.77 0.34 -11.68
N LEU A 59 6.77 1.24 -12.66
CA LEU A 59 6.29 2.62 -12.48
C LEU A 59 4.83 2.67 -12.03
N GLN A 60 3.96 1.85 -12.62
CA GLN A 60 2.56 1.75 -12.20
C GLN A 60 2.41 1.26 -10.76
N ARG A 61 3.24 0.31 -10.32
CA ARG A 61 3.20 -0.24 -8.95
C ARG A 61 3.74 0.71 -7.89
N MET A 62 4.68 1.58 -8.27
CA MET A 62 5.30 2.56 -7.38
C MET A 62 4.54 3.90 -7.32
N ASP A 63 3.43 4.05 -8.06
CA ASP A 63 2.60 5.24 -7.99
C ASP A 63 1.76 5.25 -6.71
N HIS A 64 2.18 6.12 -5.78
CA HIS A 64 1.47 6.44 -4.55
C HIS A 64 0.89 7.86 -4.53
N ALA A 65 0.94 8.58 -5.66
CA ALA A 65 0.58 9.99 -5.70
C ALA A 65 -0.92 10.20 -5.38
N GLY A 66 -1.21 11.07 -4.41
CA GLY A 66 -2.59 11.39 -4.01
C GLY A 66 -3.24 10.36 -3.09
N GLU A 67 -2.49 9.39 -2.57
CA GLU A 67 -2.99 8.46 -1.58
C GLU A 67 -2.84 8.99 -0.15
N PRO A 68 -3.82 8.72 0.74
CA PRO A 68 -3.73 9.11 2.13
C PRO A 68 -2.68 8.24 2.86
N ALA A 69 -1.70 8.91 3.47
CA ALA A 69 -0.79 8.29 4.43
C ALA A 69 -1.55 7.76 5.68
N PRO A 70 -0.97 6.85 6.47
CA PRO A 70 0.26 6.09 6.23
C PRO A 70 0.05 4.85 5.34
#